data_AF-A0A956TZQ5-F1
#
_entry.id   AF-A0A956TZQ5-F1
#
_cell.length_a   1.000
_cell.length_b   1.000
_cell.length_c   1.000
_cell.angle_alpha   90.00
_cell.angle_beta   90.00
_cell.angle_gamma   90.00
#
_symmetry.space_group_name_H-M   'P 1'
#
loop_
_entity.id
_entity.type
_entity.pdbx_description
1 polymer ?
#
loop_
_entity_poly.entity_id
_entity_poly.type
_entity_poly.pdbx_seq_one_letter_code
_entity_poly.pdbx_strand_id
1 'polypeptide(L)'
;QTIPEWNKAAAGIRAFYFRDPDGHFLEIIYFPPGKGNPKWHGKNAGLFLGIDHTAIVVADTDESLKFYRDTLGMKVAGESNNYGTEQEHLNNVFGANLRITSLKAPSGPGIEFLEYMTPGDGRPIPEDEKANDVAHWETNLTVEDAADAEATLRSGNNSFVSPETTDVPEETLGFDKGFLVRDPDGHVMQIIEKNNDGE
;
A
#
# COMPACT_ATOMS: atom_id res chain seq x y z
N GLN A 1 -13.43 -6.98 -14.25
CA GLN A 1 -12.95 -8.35 -14.45
C GLN A 1 -13.29 -9.19 -13.24
N THR A 2 -13.51 -10.50 -13.41
CA THR A 2 -13.72 -11.45 -12.31
C THR A 2 -12.51 -12.37 -12.25
N ILE A 3 -11.89 -12.50 -11.08
CA ILE A 3 -10.75 -13.40 -10.90
C ILE A 3 -11.22 -14.86 -11.04
N PRO A 4 -10.56 -15.68 -11.87
CA PRO A 4 -11.01 -17.02 -12.22
C PRO A 4 -10.93 -18.01 -11.05
N GLU A 5 -11.80 -19.04 -11.10
CA GLU A 5 -11.96 -20.06 -10.03
C GLU A 5 -10.70 -20.86 -9.70
N TRP A 6 -9.78 -21.00 -10.65
CA TRP A 6 -8.53 -21.73 -10.41
C TRP A 6 -7.63 -20.99 -9.42
N ASN A 7 -7.73 -19.66 -9.32
CA ASN A 7 -7.00 -18.86 -8.33
C ASN A 7 -7.76 -18.91 -7.00
N LYS A 8 -7.62 -20.01 -6.25
CA LYS A 8 -8.40 -20.23 -5.02
C LYS A 8 -8.29 -19.11 -3.99
N ALA A 9 -7.18 -18.36 -3.94
CA ALA A 9 -7.00 -17.26 -3.01
C ALA A 9 -7.97 -16.11 -3.35
N ALA A 10 -8.03 -15.71 -4.61
CA ALA A 10 -8.79 -14.54 -5.08
C ALA A 10 -10.05 -14.86 -5.93
N ALA A 11 -10.40 -16.13 -6.10
CA ALA A 11 -11.51 -16.59 -6.93
C ALA A 11 -12.82 -15.86 -6.62
N GLY A 12 -13.51 -15.42 -7.68
CA GLY A 12 -14.79 -14.73 -7.62
C GLY A 12 -14.73 -13.27 -7.19
N ILE A 13 -13.57 -12.77 -6.73
CA ILE A 13 -13.35 -11.33 -6.53
C ILE A 13 -13.53 -10.65 -7.88
N ARG A 14 -14.26 -9.54 -7.88
CA ARG A 14 -14.45 -8.72 -9.08
C ARG A 14 -13.79 -7.39 -8.84
N ALA A 15 -13.01 -6.94 -9.80
CA ALA A 15 -12.42 -5.63 -9.74
C ALA A 15 -12.34 -4.97 -11.11
N PHE A 16 -12.25 -3.65 -11.13
CA PHE A 16 -11.86 -2.92 -12.33
C PHE A 16 -11.00 -1.73 -11.95
N TYR A 17 -10.03 -1.44 -12.81
CA TYR A 17 -9.16 -0.28 -12.69
C TYR A 17 -9.72 0.85 -13.52
N PHE A 18 -9.58 2.06 -13.01
CA PHE A 18 -9.80 3.30 -13.75
C PHE A 18 -8.73 4.30 -13.35
N ARG A 19 -8.66 5.40 -14.08
CA ARG A 19 -7.76 6.50 -13.75
C ARG A 19 -8.55 7.72 -13.31
N ASP A 20 -8.03 8.43 -12.33
CA ASP A 20 -8.50 9.78 -12.02
C ASP A 20 -8.04 10.79 -13.10
N PRO A 21 -8.43 12.08 -13.00
CA PRO A 21 -8.04 13.09 -13.99
C PRO A 21 -6.52 13.31 -14.13
N ASP A 22 -5.74 13.03 -13.09
CA ASP A 22 -4.28 13.20 -13.07
C ASP A 22 -3.56 11.92 -13.54
N GLY A 23 -4.30 10.82 -13.72
CA GLY A 23 -3.84 9.58 -14.30
C GLY A 23 -3.47 8.49 -13.28
N HIS A 24 -3.69 8.72 -11.99
CA HIS A 24 -3.47 7.74 -10.92
C HIS A 24 -4.43 6.57 -11.07
N PHE A 25 -3.94 5.36 -10.81
CA PHE A 25 -4.77 4.17 -10.86
C PHE A 25 -5.60 4.04 -9.59
N LEU A 26 -6.91 3.82 -9.77
CA LEU A 26 -7.82 3.41 -8.70
C LEU A 26 -8.48 2.11 -9.06
N GLU A 27 -8.67 1.26 -8.05
CA GLU A 27 -9.35 -0.02 -8.18
C GLU A 27 -10.65 -0.01 -7.37
N ILE A 28 -11.75 -0.44 -7.99
CA ILE A 28 -12.97 -0.77 -7.27
C ILE A 28 -13.08 -2.29 -7.16
N ILE A 29 -13.23 -2.77 -5.93
CA ILE A 29 -13.24 -4.20 -5.61
C ILE A 29 -14.58 -4.61 -5.02
N TYR A 30 -15.07 -5.76 -5.46
CA TYR A 30 -16.18 -6.49 -4.87
C TYR A 30 -15.70 -7.86 -4.37
N PHE A 31 -16.02 -8.16 -3.12
CA PHE A 31 -15.75 -9.47 -2.52
C PHE A 31 -17.01 -10.35 -2.53
N PRO A 32 -16.96 -11.58 -3.09
CA PRO A 32 -18.05 -12.54 -2.96
C PRO A 32 -18.13 -13.09 -1.52
N PRO A 33 -19.24 -13.73 -1.12
CA PRO A 33 -19.35 -14.37 0.19
C PRO A 33 -18.18 -15.31 0.48
N GLY A 34 -17.60 -15.20 1.68
CA GLY A 34 -16.44 -16.00 2.10
C GLY A 34 -15.08 -15.46 1.64
N LYS A 35 -15.03 -14.33 0.94
CA LYS A 35 -13.81 -13.62 0.55
C LYS A 35 -13.72 -12.23 1.19
N GLY A 36 -12.51 -11.70 1.33
CA GLY A 36 -12.26 -10.38 1.90
C GLY A 36 -12.54 -10.28 3.40
N ASN A 37 -12.31 -9.09 3.96
CA ASN A 37 -12.63 -8.81 5.36
C ASN A 37 -14.15 -8.81 5.58
N PRO A 38 -14.68 -9.41 6.67
CA PRO A 38 -16.09 -9.36 7.04
C PRO A 38 -16.74 -7.96 6.97
N LYS A 39 -15.96 -6.88 7.23
CA LYS A 39 -16.44 -5.49 7.16
C LYS A 39 -17.00 -5.10 5.78
N TRP A 40 -16.62 -5.79 4.71
CA TRP A 40 -17.08 -5.54 3.34
C TRP A 40 -18.43 -6.18 2.99
N HIS A 41 -18.99 -7.00 3.86
CA HIS A 41 -20.27 -7.69 3.62
C HIS A 41 -21.46 -6.98 4.28
N GLY A 42 -21.20 -5.87 4.99
CA GLY A 42 -22.22 -5.05 5.62
C GLY A 42 -23.04 -4.23 4.60
N LYS A 43 -24.30 -3.97 4.91
CA LYS A 43 -25.14 -3.04 4.13
C LYS A 43 -24.87 -1.61 4.62
N ASN A 44 -24.23 -0.80 3.79
CA ASN A 44 -24.16 0.66 3.97
C ASN A 44 -24.99 1.37 2.89
N ALA A 45 -25.49 2.57 3.20
CA ALA A 45 -26.30 3.38 2.28
C ALA A 45 -25.47 4.15 1.23
N GLY A 46 -24.13 4.10 1.32
CA GLY A 46 -23.22 4.78 0.41
C GLY A 46 -22.77 3.92 -0.78
N LEU A 47 -22.21 4.58 -1.81
CA LEU A 47 -21.67 3.91 -3.00
C LEU A 47 -20.46 3.03 -2.68
N PHE A 48 -19.63 3.44 -1.72
CA PHE A 48 -18.41 2.74 -1.30
C PHE A 48 -18.51 2.30 0.15
N LEU A 49 -17.84 1.20 0.49
CA LEU A 49 -17.80 0.66 1.86
C LEU A 49 -16.58 1.14 2.66
N GLY A 50 -15.58 1.70 1.99
CA GLY A 50 -14.32 2.19 2.58
C GLY A 50 -13.12 1.90 1.66
N ILE A 51 -11.91 2.13 2.19
CA ILE A 51 -10.65 1.79 1.52
C ILE A 51 -10.17 0.44 2.04
N ASP A 52 -9.89 -0.50 1.12
CA ASP A 52 -9.41 -1.83 1.48
C ASP A 52 -7.90 -1.86 1.69
N HIS A 53 -7.17 -1.38 0.70
CA HIS A 53 -5.73 -1.30 0.73
C HIS A 53 -5.26 -0.18 -0.21
N THR A 54 -4.00 0.20 -0.05
CA THR A 54 -3.21 0.82 -1.11
C THR A 54 -2.35 -0.28 -1.75
N ALA A 55 -2.26 -0.31 -3.07
CA ALA A 55 -1.42 -1.27 -3.79
C ALA A 55 -0.18 -0.55 -4.31
N ILE A 56 0.99 -1.12 -4.07
CA ILE A 56 2.28 -0.61 -4.55
C ILE A 56 3.00 -1.68 -5.37
N VAL A 57 3.66 -1.26 -6.43
CA VAL A 57 4.50 -2.14 -7.23
C VAL A 57 5.87 -2.23 -6.57
N VAL A 58 6.35 -3.44 -6.30
CA VAL A 58 7.67 -3.68 -5.72
C VAL A 58 8.53 -4.48 -6.69
N ALA A 59 9.85 -4.26 -6.67
CA ALA A 59 10.76 -5.03 -7.50
C ALA A 59 10.99 -6.45 -6.97
N ASP A 60 10.95 -6.63 -5.65
CA ASP A 60 11.14 -7.92 -4.98
C ASP A 60 10.36 -7.95 -3.66
N THR A 61 9.36 -8.84 -3.57
CA THR A 61 8.52 -8.97 -2.37
C THR A 61 9.33 -9.25 -1.10
N ASP A 62 10.37 -10.08 -1.19
CA ASP A 62 11.12 -10.54 -0.02
C ASP A 62 12.05 -9.42 0.51
N GLU A 63 12.55 -8.54 -0.35
CA GLU A 63 13.23 -7.30 0.06
C GLU A 63 12.26 -6.31 0.71
N SER A 64 11.09 -6.05 0.11
CA SER A 64 10.09 -5.14 0.70
C SER A 64 9.57 -5.66 2.04
N LEU A 65 9.47 -6.98 2.23
CA LEU A 65 9.09 -7.58 3.51
C LEU A 65 10.07 -7.24 4.65
N LYS A 66 11.37 -7.03 4.38
CA LYS A 66 12.32 -6.60 5.42
C LYS A 66 11.96 -5.21 5.98
N PHE A 67 11.47 -4.32 5.11
CA PHE A 67 10.98 -3.01 5.52
C PHE A 67 9.63 -3.13 6.25
N TYR A 68 8.60 -3.62 5.56
CA TYR A 68 7.23 -3.55 6.09
C TYR A 68 6.93 -4.56 7.21
N ARG A 69 7.42 -5.80 7.10
CA ARG A 69 7.18 -6.85 8.11
C ARG A 69 8.22 -6.82 9.22
N ASP A 70 9.51 -6.79 8.86
CA ASP A 70 10.57 -6.99 9.85
C ASP A 70 10.92 -5.69 10.60
N THR A 71 10.86 -4.54 9.91
CA THR A 71 11.16 -3.24 10.54
C THR A 71 9.90 -2.57 11.10
N LEU A 72 8.83 -2.47 10.31
CA LEU A 72 7.58 -1.80 10.73
C LEU A 72 6.57 -2.73 11.42
N GLY A 73 6.86 -4.03 11.50
CA GLY A 73 6.06 -4.98 12.28
C GLY A 73 4.75 -5.44 11.64
N MET A 74 4.43 -5.04 10.40
CA MET A 74 3.21 -5.48 9.70
C MET A 74 3.19 -7.00 9.52
N LYS A 75 2.00 -7.57 9.28
CA LYS A 75 1.81 -9.01 9.09
C LYS A 75 1.32 -9.32 7.69
N VAL A 76 1.88 -10.38 7.09
CA VAL A 76 1.37 -10.96 5.85
C VAL A 76 -0.03 -11.51 6.13
N ALA A 77 -1.00 -11.06 5.35
CA ALA A 77 -2.42 -11.39 5.48
C ALA A 77 -2.93 -12.28 4.34
N GLY A 78 -2.21 -12.36 3.22
CA GLY A 78 -2.57 -13.19 2.08
C GLY A 78 -1.49 -13.16 1.01
N GLU A 79 -1.44 -14.23 0.22
CA GLU A 79 -0.55 -14.35 -0.93
C GLU A 79 -1.29 -15.01 -2.09
N SER A 80 -1.03 -14.57 -3.31
CA SER A 80 -1.54 -15.20 -4.52
C SER A 80 -0.64 -14.98 -5.72
N ASN A 81 -0.73 -15.87 -6.71
CA ASN A 81 -0.11 -15.68 -8.01
C ASN A 81 -1.23 -15.38 -9.02
N ASN A 82 -1.25 -14.17 -9.55
CA ASN A 82 -2.30 -13.70 -10.43
C ASN A 82 -1.76 -13.61 -11.86
N TYR A 83 -2.40 -14.32 -12.79
CA TYR A 83 -1.99 -14.37 -14.20
C TYR A 83 -3.18 -14.68 -15.11
N GLY A 84 -2.95 -14.58 -16.42
CA GLY A 84 -3.94 -14.91 -17.46
C GLY A 84 -4.77 -13.71 -17.90
N THR A 85 -5.64 -13.94 -18.88
CA THR A 85 -6.39 -12.90 -19.61
C THR A 85 -7.13 -11.91 -18.71
N GLU A 86 -7.75 -12.40 -17.63
CA GLU A 86 -8.47 -11.56 -16.69
C GLU A 86 -7.53 -10.59 -15.96
N GLN A 87 -6.33 -11.05 -15.61
CA GLN A 87 -5.30 -10.22 -14.96
C GLN A 87 -4.67 -9.23 -15.95
N GLU A 88 -4.35 -9.69 -17.17
CA GLU A 88 -3.84 -8.82 -18.23
C GLU A 88 -4.79 -7.65 -18.51
N HIS A 89 -6.08 -7.95 -18.62
CA HIS A 89 -7.10 -6.93 -18.82
C HIS A 89 -7.32 -6.06 -17.58
N LEU A 90 -7.14 -6.61 -16.38
CA LEU A 90 -7.30 -5.86 -15.13
C LEU A 90 -6.21 -4.81 -14.97
N ASN A 91 -4.94 -5.18 -15.16
CA ASN A 91 -3.81 -4.24 -15.07
C ASN A 91 -3.57 -3.45 -16.36
N ASN A 92 -4.20 -3.87 -17.47
CA ASN A 92 -3.90 -3.37 -18.81
C ASN A 92 -2.40 -3.54 -19.17
N VAL A 93 -1.87 -4.72 -18.84
CA VAL A 93 -0.48 -5.14 -19.11
C VAL A 93 -0.53 -6.53 -19.74
N PHE A 94 -0.06 -6.66 -20.98
CA PHE A 94 -0.06 -7.93 -21.69
C PHE A 94 0.98 -8.90 -21.10
N GLY A 95 0.63 -10.17 -20.94
CA GLY A 95 1.48 -11.18 -20.31
C GLY A 95 1.66 -11.02 -18.80
N ALA A 96 0.79 -10.25 -18.14
CA ALA A 96 0.85 -9.99 -16.71
C ALA A 96 0.83 -11.30 -15.90
N ASN A 97 1.88 -11.48 -15.10
CA ASN A 97 2.01 -12.51 -14.09
C ASN A 97 2.60 -11.86 -12.85
N LEU A 98 1.83 -11.83 -11.77
CA LEU A 98 2.18 -11.13 -10.55
C LEU A 98 2.24 -12.08 -9.36
N ARG A 99 3.26 -11.90 -8.52
CA ARG A 99 3.21 -12.33 -7.12
C ARG A 99 2.55 -11.21 -6.33
N ILE A 100 1.46 -11.54 -5.65
CA ILE A 100 0.67 -10.64 -4.82
C ILE A 100 0.92 -11.00 -3.37
N THR A 101 1.24 -10.01 -2.54
CA THR A 101 1.41 -10.19 -1.10
C THR A 101 0.71 -9.05 -0.36
N SER A 102 -0.38 -9.37 0.32
CA SER A 102 -1.15 -8.39 1.10
C SER A 102 -0.64 -8.35 2.54
N LEU A 103 -0.41 -7.16 3.08
CA LEU A 103 0.00 -6.90 4.46
C LEU A 103 -1.06 -6.12 5.23
N LYS A 104 -1.07 -6.31 6.55
CA LYS A 104 -1.91 -5.57 7.48
C LYS A 104 -1.14 -5.10 8.69
N ALA A 105 -1.41 -3.86 9.09
CA ALA A 105 -1.17 -3.36 10.42
C ALA A 105 -2.34 -3.78 11.36
N PRO A 106 -2.23 -3.57 12.69
CA PRO A 106 -3.33 -3.87 13.62
C PRO A 106 -4.65 -3.16 13.29
N SER A 107 -4.58 -1.98 12.65
CA SER A 107 -5.74 -1.20 12.22
C SER A 107 -5.47 -0.50 10.88
N GLY A 108 -6.53 0.04 10.26
CA GLY A 108 -6.45 0.76 8.98
C GLY A 108 -6.57 -0.12 7.71
N PRO A 109 -6.38 0.48 6.52
CA PRO A 109 -6.26 -0.24 5.26
C PRO A 109 -5.01 -1.13 5.22
N GLY A 110 -5.01 -2.13 4.33
CA GLY A 110 -3.82 -2.92 4.04
C GLY A 110 -2.84 -2.21 3.10
N ILE A 111 -1.66 -2.79 2.95
CA ILE A 111 -0.73 -2.50 1.84
C ILE A 111 -0.60 -3.79 1.03
N GLU A 112 -0.78 -3.72 -0.28
CA GLU A 112 -0.62 -4.87 -1.17
C GLU A 112 0.58 -4.67 -2.11
N PHE A 113 1.48 -5.64 -2.11
CA PHE A 113 2.60 -5.69 -3.04
C PHE A 113 2.16 -6.34 -4.34
N LEU A 114 2.51 -5.67 -5.44
CA LEU A 114 2.36 -6.16 -6.80
C LEU A 114 3.75 -6.36 -7.41
N GLU A 115 4.32 -7.56 -7.27
CA GLU A 115 5.59 -7.91 -7.90
C GLU A 115 5.31 -8.51 -9.29
N TYR A 116 5.63 -7.76 -10.35
CA TYR A 116 5.46 -8.23 -11.72
C TYR A 116 6.60 -9.18 -12.10
N MET A 117 6.29 -10.48 -12.12
CA MET A 117 7.21 -11.51 -12.62
C MET A 117 7.38 -11.42 -14.13
N THR A 118 6.30 -11.09 -14.84
CA THR A 118 6.31 -10.73 -16.27
C THR A 118 5.18 -9.75 -16.60
N PRO A 119 5.41 -8.76 -17.50
CA PRO A 119 6.73 -8.30 -17.95
C PRO A 119 7.44 -7.53 -16.82
N GLY A 120 8.77 -7.66 -16.77
CA GLY A 120 9.63 -6.96 -15.79
C GLY A 120 10.23 -5.66 -16.33
N ASP A 121 9.53 -4.97 -17.24
CA ASP A 121 9.97 -3.75 -17.92
C ASP A 121 9.39 -2.47 -17.30
N GLY A 122 8.89 -2.57 -16.07
CA GLY A 122 8.50 -1.45 -15.23
C GLY A 122 9.65 -0.46 -15.01
N ARG A 123 9.30 0.79 -14.69
CA ARG A 123 10.27 1.86 -14.41
C ARG A 123 10.36 2.10 -12.90
N PRO A 124 11.55 2.40 -12.36
CA PRO A 124 11.67 2.86 -10.99
C PRO A 124 11.00 4.23 -10.81
N ILE A 125 10.72 4.58 -9.55
CA ILE A 125 10.35 5.95 -9.19
C ILE A 125 11.47 6.92 -9.65
N PRO A 126 11.13 8.09 -10.21
CA PRO A 126 12.14 9.08 -10.59
C PRO A 126 12.99 9.50 -9.38
N GLU A 127 14.31 9.48 -9.52
CA GLU A 127 15.24 9.84 -8.44
C GLU A 127 15.10 11.29 -7.97
N ASP A 128 14.60 12.18 -8.84
CA ASP A 128 14.40 13.60 -8.59
C ASP A 128 12.96 13.99 -8.26
N GLU A 129 12.09 13.00 -8.00
CA GLU A 129 10.71 13.20 -7.56
C GLU A 129 10.64 14.00 -6.25
N LYS A 130 9.74 14.99 -6.22
CA LYS A 130 9.54 15.91 -5.10
C LYS A 130 8.11 15.85 -4.58
N ALA A 131 7.95 16.16 -3.31
CA ALA A 131 6.65 16.21 -2.63
C ALA A 131 5.61 17.16 -3.27
N ASN A 132 6.03 18.08 -4.15
CA ASN A 132 5.14 18.98 -4.88
C ASN A 132 4.91 18.59 -6.35
N ASP A 133 5.33 17.39 -6.77
CA ASP A 133 5.01 16.83 -8.07
C ASP A 133 3.63 16.18 -8.04
N VAL A 134 2.88 16.27 -9.15
CA VAL A 134 1.56 15.59 -9.28
C VAL A 134 1.68 14.08 -9.07
N ALA A 135 2.82 13.50 -9.46
CA ALA A 135 3.08 12.07 -9.29
C ALA A 135 3.37 11.66 -7.84
N HIS A 136 3.61 12.61 -6.93
CA HIS A 136 3.91 12.32 -5.54
C HIS A 136 2.73 11.61 -4.88
N TRP A 137 3.02 10.49 -4.23
CA TRP A 137 2.05 9.73 -3.46
C TRP A 137 2.70 9.29 -2.15
N GLU A 138 2.03 9.55 -1.03
CA GLU A 138 2.48 9.12 0.29
C GLU A 138 1.45 8.21 0.98
N THR A 139 1.94 7.25 1.75
CA THR A 139 1.09 6.40 2.62
C THR A 139 1.40 6.71 4.08
N ASN A 140 0.37 7.08 4.83
CA ASN A 140 0.53 7.44 6.24
C ASN A 140 0.48 6.19 7.11
N LEU A 141 1.52 6.02 7.93
CA LEU A 141 1.65 4.96 8.91
C LEU A 141 1.71 5.56 10.31
N THR A 142 0.74 5.21 11.15
CA THR A 142 0.73 5.66 12.53
C THR A 142 1.55 4.71 13.41
N VAL A 143 2.46 5.28 14.19
CA VAL A 143 3.29 4.60 15.17
C VAL A 143 3.03 5.16 16.56
N GLU A 144 3.40 4.39 17.59
CA GLU A 144 3.29 4.81 18.99
C GLU A 144 4.38 5.84 19.37
N ASP A 145 5.57 5.70 18.80
CA ASP A 145 6.72 6.60 19.04
C ASP A 145 7.45 6.86 17.70
N ALA A 146 7.37 8.10 17.19
CA ALA A 146 8.02 8.47 15.93
C ALA A 146 9.55 8.51 16.06
N ALA A 147 10.09 8.86 17.22
CA ALA A 147 11.54 8.94 17.41
C ALA A 147 12.18 7.55 17.45
N ASP A 148 11.53 6.56 18.07
CA ASP A 148 11.98 5.16 18.06
C ASP A 148 11.89 4.55 16.64
N ALA A 149 10.80 4.84 15.93
CA ALA A 149 10.64 4.43 14.53
C ALA A 149 11.73 5.04 13.63
N GLU A 150 12.03 6.33 13.79
CA GLU A 150 13.12 7.00 13.07
C GLU A 150 14.47 6.35 13.36
N ALA A 151 14.81 6.14 14.64
CA ALA A 151 16.08 5.54 15.04
C ALA A 151 16.25 4.14 14.43
N THR A 152 15.20 3.34 14.47
CA THR A 152 15.16 2.00 13.86
C THR A 152 15.39 2.08 12.34
N LEU A 153 14.65 2.95 11.64
CA LEU A 153 14.76 3.10 10.18
C LEU A 153 16.11 3.64 9.72
N ARG A 154 16.73 4.55 10.49
CA ARG A 154 18.10 5.03 10.23
C ARG A 154 19.14 3.93 10.38
N SER A 155 18.98 3.05 11.37
CA SER A 155 19.89 1.91 11.55
C SER A 155 19.84 0.91 10.39
N GLY A 156 18.71 0.87 9.67
CA GLY A 156 18.50 0.03 8.48
C GLY A 156 18.99 0.63 7.15
N ASN A 157 19.65 1.80 7.15
CA ASN A 157 20.09 2.53 5.94
C ASN A 157 18.95 2.86 4.95
N ASN A 158 17.73 3.10 5.45
CA ASN A 158 16.61 3.55 4.62
C ASN A 158 16.84 4.98 4.12
N SER A 159 16.25 5.32 2.96
CA SER A 159 16.39 6.65 2.37
C SER A 159 15.35 7.61 2.96
N PHE A 160 15.80 8.63 3.67
CA PHE A 160 14.91 9.64 4.25
C PHE A 160 14.62 10.77 3.26
N VAL A 161 13.36 11.21 3.20
CA VAL A 161 12.94 12.39 2.41
C VAL A 161 13.02 13.64 3.29
N SER A 162 12.55 13.57 4.54
CA SER A 162 12.73 14.63 5.52
C SER A 162 14.06 14.48 6.27
N PRO A 163 14.71 15.57 6.69
CA PRO A 163 16.00 15.50 7.37
C PRO A 163 15.93 14.81 8.73
N GLU A 164 14.84 14.99 9.47
CA GLU A 164 14.59 14.46 10.82
C GLU A 164 13.08 14.41 11.15
N THR A 165 12.72 13.75 12.26
CA THR A 165 11.37 13.88 12.84
C THR A 165 11.12 15.33 13.23
N THR A 166 9.98 15.85 12.78
CA THR A 166 9.59 17.23 13.04
C THR A 166 8.36 17.25 13.93
N ASP A 167 8.41 18.03 15.01
CA ASP A 167 7.23 18.37 15.80
C ASP A 167 6.28 19.22 14.95
N VAL A 168 5.01 18.84 14.90
CA VAL A 168 3.95 19.58 14.22
C VAL A 168 3.21 20.40 15.27
N PRO A 169 3.28 21.74 15.22
CA PRO A 169 2.51 22.59 16.14
C PRO A 169 1.00 22.28 16.01
N GLU A 170 0.35 22.07 17.16
CA GLU A 170 -1.01 21.54 17.38
C GLU A 170 -2.14 21.95 16.39
N GLU A 171 -3.13 21.05 16.30
CA GLU A 171 -4.46 21.11 15.66
C GLU A 171 -4.59 21.18 14.12
N THR A 172 -3.52 21.36 13.34
CA THR A 172 -3.70 21.53 11.88
C THR A 172 -3.79 20.21 11.10
N LEU A 173 -3.05 19.18 11.52
CA LEU A 173 -2.84 17.94 10.73
C LEU A 173 -3.26 16.63 11.42
N GLY A 174 -3.64 16.67 12.71
CA GLY A 174 -4.14 15.50 13.45
C GLY A 174 -3.06 14.50 13.90
N PHE A 175 -1.81 14.94 14.03
CA PHE A 175 -0.68 14.20 14.62
C PHE A 175 0.36 15.20 15.20
N ASP A 176 1.18 14.74 16.16
CA ASP A 176 2.12 15.58 16.90
C ASP A 176 3.52 15.58 16.30
N LYS A 177 3.94 14.45 15.72
CA LYS A 177 5.26 14.29 15.12
C LYS A 177 5.18 13.47 13.85
N GLY A 178 6.06 13.77 12.91
CA GLY A 178 6.24 12.89 11.78
C GLY A 178 7.51 13.14 10.97
N PHE A 179 7.79 12.19 10.09
CA PHE A 179 8.86 12.26 9.11
C PHE A 179 8.49 11.45 7.85
N LEU A 180 9.21 11.70 6.77
CA LEU A 180 9.05 11.03 5.49
C LEU A 180 10.26 10.15 5.20
N VAL A 181 9.99 8.89 4.86
CA VAL A 181 10.99 7.89 4.50
C VAL A 181 10.56 7.18 3.21
N ARG A 182 11.52 6.75 2.39
CA ARG A 182 11.27 5.88 1.25
C ARG A 182 11.47 4.43 1.64
N ASP A 183 10.59 3.57 1.14
CA ASP A 183 10.80 2.12 1.15
C ASP A 183 11.92 1.71 0.15
N PRO A 184 12.26 0.41 0.04
CA PRO A 184 13.31 -0.05 -0.87
C PRO A 184 13.11 0.30 -2.36
N ASP A 185 11.87 0.47 -2.80
CA ASP A 185 11.50 0.77 -4.20
C ASP A 185 11.26 2.28 -4.43
N GLY A 186 11.36 3.08 -3.38
CA GLY A 186 11.23 4.53 -3.42
C GLY A 186 9.86 5.08 -3.02
N HIS A 187 8.89 4.22 -2.65
CA HIS A 187 7.56 4.64 -2.23
C HIS A 187 7.64 5.44 -0.94
N VAL A 188 6.96 6.59 -0.89
CA VAL A 188 7.07 7.50 0.26
C VAL A 188 6.09 7.10 1.35
N MET A 189 6.62 6.80 2.54
CA MET A 189 5.85 6.56 3.75
C MET A 189 5.96 7.78 4.67
N GLN A 190 4.82 8.30 5.10
CA GLN A 190 4.76 9.29 6.17
C GLN A 190 4.56 8.56 7.50
N ILE A 191 5.57 8.59 8.35
CA ILE A 191 5.48 8.01 9.70
C ILE A 191 4.99 9.10 10.64
N ILE A 192 3.89 8.85 11.34
CA ILE A 192 3.26 9.82 12.24
C ILE A 192 2.99 9.24 13.63
N GLU A 193 3.21 10.05 14.67
CA GLU A 193 2.80 9.79 16.05
C GLU A 193 1.57 10.64 16.34
N LYS A 194 0.44 9.99 16.67
CA LYS A 194 -0.83 10.69 16.92
C LYS A 194 -0.91 11.18 18.37
N ASN A 195 -1.66 12.26 18.55
CA ASN A 195 -2.01 12.83 19.84
C ASN A 195 -2.69 11.77 20.71
N ASN A 196 -2.14 11.54 21.91
CA ASN A 196 -2.75 10.66 22.91
C ASN A 196 -3.99 11.29 23.58
N ASP A 197 -4.36 12.50 23.18
CA ASP A 197 -5.51 13.23 23.72
C ASP A 197 -6.81 12.85 22.98
N GLY A 198 -7.35 11.65 23.29
CA GLY A 198 -8.78 11.35 23.13
C GLY A 198 -9.16 10.04 22.41
N GLU A 199 -9.13 8.92 23.15
CA GLU A 199 -10.21 7.91 23.11
C GLU A 199 -11.15 8.09 24.31
#